data_AF-A0A949TA34-F1
#
_entry.id   AF-A0A949TA34-F1
#
_cell.length_a   1.000
_cell.length_b   1.000
_cell.length_c   1.000
_cell.angle_alpha   90.00
_cell.angle_beta   90.00
_cell.angle_gamma   90.00
#
_symmetry.space_group_name_H-M   'P 1'
#
loop_
_entity.id
_entity.type
_entity.pdbx_description
1 polymer ?
#
loop_
_entity_poly.entity_id
_entity_poly.type
_entity_poly.pdbx_seq_one_letter_code
_entity_poly.pdbx_strand_id
1 'polypeptide(L)'
;AYGYEEFVEGIRPHIADNGQMSYRIESGAFLRLCQQAKHDPSHRYAMLIDEINRANVARVFGELMSLIEPTKRAGQTDSLSVNLAYSHQPFSVPSNVDIYATMNSQDHSLAPLDIAFRRRFEFIECRPQPQLLG
;
A
#
# COMPACT_ATOMS: atom_id res chain seq x y z
N ALA A 1 0.88 11.40 -11.16
CA ALA A 1 -0.11 10.90 -10.19
C ALA A 1 0.46 9.62 -9.59
N TYR A 2 0.39 9.44 -8.28
CA TYR A 2 0.87 8.21 -7.64
C TYR A 2 -0.11 7.07 -7.92
N GLY A 3 0.37 5.96 -8.47
CA GLY A 3 -0.46 4.88 -8.97
C GLY A 3 -0.02 3.50 -8.50
N TYR A 4 -0.64 2.49 -9.09
CA TYR A 4 -0.32 1.08 -8.83
C TYR A 4 1.16 0.77 -9.11
N GLU A 5 1.72 1.30 -10.20
CA GLU A 5 3.09 1.01 -10.64
C GLU A 5 4.15 1.50 -9.65
N GLU A 6 3.89 2.61 -8.95
CA GLU A 6 4.81 3.11 -7.92
C GLU A 6 4.62 2.42 -6.56
N PHE A 7 3.42 1.90 -6.28
CA PHE A 7 3.06 1.35 -4.98
C PHE A 7 3.26 -0.18 -4.90
N VAL A 8 2.79 -0.92 -5.90
CA VAL A 8 2.78 -2.39 -5.93
C VAL A 8 3.89 -2.92 -6.81
N GLU A 9 3.77 -2.83 -8.14
CA GLU A 9 4.81 -3.18 -9.09
C GLU A 9 4.53 -2.54 -10.46
N GLY A 10 5.58 -2.21 -11.20
CA GLY A 10 5.45 -1.56 -12.50
C GLY A 10 6.54 -1.98 -13.49
N ILE A 11 6.24 -1.85 -14.78
CA ILE A 11 7.21 -2.09 -15.84
C ILE A 11 8.05 -0.83 -16.04
N ARG A 12 9.38 -0.96 -15.95
CA ARG A 12 10.34 0.14 -16.15
C ARG A 12 11.36 -0.22 -17.24
N PRO A 13 11.76 0.73 -18.09
CA PRO A 13 12.79 0.51 -19.08
C PRO A 13 14.16 0.42 -18.41
N HIS A 14 14.98 -0.52 -18.85
CA HIS A 14 16.36 -0.74 -18.42
C HIS A 14 17.27 -0.78 -19.64
N ILE A 15 18.21 0.16 -19.71
CA ILE A 15 19.22 0.25 -20.77
C ILE A 15 20.45 -0.49 -20.27
N ALA A 16 20.83 -1.57 -20.96
CA ALA A 16 22.07 -2.28 -20.67
C ALA A 16 23.29 -1.48 -21.20
N ASP A 17 24.48 -1.78 -20.67
CA ASP A 17 25.73 -1.07 -21.02
C ASP A 17 26.07 -1.12 -22.51
N ASN A 18 25.54 -2.12 -23.23
CA ASN A 18 25.65 -2.27 -24.68
C ASN A 18 24.64 -1.39 -25.47
N GLY A 19 23.86 -0.54 -24.81
CA GLY A 19 22.83 0.31 -25.42
C GLY A 19 21.51 -0.41 -25.71
N GLN A 20 21.37 -1.70 -25.39
CA GLN A 20 20.15 -2.45 -25.62
C GLN A 20 19.08 -2.08 -24.58
N MET A 21 17.90 -1.68 -25.05
CA MET A 21 16.75 -1.41 -24.19
C MET A 21 15.98 -2.71 -23.90
N SER A 22 15.70 -2.94 -22.62
CA SER A 22 14.89 -4.04 -22.10
C SER A 22 13.86 -3.51 -21.13
N TYR A 23 12.80 -4.26 -20.86
CA TYR A 23 11.81 -3.91 -19.84
C TYR A 23 11.99 -4.85 -18.65
N ARG A 24 11.93 -4.30 -17.43
CA ARG A 24 11.95 -5.08 -16.19
C ARG A 24 10.76 -4.71 -15.32
N ILE A 25 10.28 -5.68 -14.56
CA ILE A 25 9.27 -5.45 -13.54
C ILE A 25 10.01 -5.03 -12.28
N GLU A 26 9.64 -3.89 -11.73
CA GLU A 26 10.19 -3.36 -10.50
C GLU A 26 9.12 -3.34 -9.42
N SER A 27 9.47 -3.83 -8.23
CA SER A 27 8.60 -3.77 -7.06
C SER A 27 8.44 -2.32 -6.60
N GLY A 28 7.21 -1.89 -6.37
CA GLY A 28 6.85 -0.58 -5.82
C GLY A 28 7.12 -0.47 -4.32
N ALA A 29 6.81 0.70 -3.74
CA ALA A 29 7.14 1.02 -2.34
C ALA A 29 6.57 0.03 -1.32
N PHE A 30 5.30 -0.36 -1.48
CA PHE A 30 4.62 -1.27 -0.55
C PHE A 30 5.12 -2.70 -0.69
N LEU A 31 5.32 -3.16 -1.94
CA LEU A 31 5.83 -4.51 -2.19
C LEU A 31 7.25 -4.68 -1.64
N ARG A 32 8.13 -3.68 -1.82
CA ARG A 32 9.48 -3.67 -1.22
C ARG A 32 9.43 -3.74 0.30
N LEU A 33 8.58 -2.94 0.96
CA LEU A 33 8.41 -2.98 2.41
C LEU A 33 7.95 -4.36 2.88
N CYS A 34 6.97 -4.96 2.20
CA CYS A 34 6.47 -6.30 2.52
C CYS A 34 7.53 -7.38 2.33
N GLN A 35 8.35 -7.28 1.27
CA GLN A 35 9.46 -8.21 1.06
C GLN A 35 10.49 -8.12 2.18
N GLN A 36 10.83 -6.91 2.63
CA GLN A 36 11.73 -6.72 3.79
C GLN A 36 11.12 -7.32 5.06
N ALA A 37 9.87 -6.97 5.37
CA ALA A 37 9.16 -7.47 6.54
C ALA A 37 9.03 -9.00 6.57
N LYS A 38 8.86 -9.63 5.41
CA LYS A 38 8.82 -11.11 5.29
C LYS A 38 10.15 -11.77 5.67
N HIS A 39 11.29 -11.14 5.36
CA HIS A 39 12.62 -11.67 5.70
C HIS A 39 13.06 -11.33 7.12
N ASP A 40 12.32 -10.46 7.81
CA ASP A 40 12.55 -10.09 9.19
C ASP A 40 11.25 -10.13 10.01
N PRO A 41 10.74 -11.34 10.32
CA PRO A 41 9.49 -11.51 11.06
C PRO A 41 9.58 -11.05 12.53
N SER A 42 10.79 -10.78 13.04
CA SER A 42 11.01 -10.39 14.43
C SER A 42 10.75 -8.91 14.70
N HIS A 43 10.75 -8.08 13.66
CA HIS A 43 10.49 -6.65 13.75
C HIS A 43 9.18 -6.27 13.05
N ARG A 44 8.57 -5.18 13.53
CA ARG A 44 7.40 -4.58 12.89
C ARG A 44 7.86 -3.54 11.88
N TYR A 45 7.14 -3.50 10.76
CA TYR A 45 7.33 -2.52 9.70
C TYR A 45 6.06 -1.69 9.59
N ALA A 46 6.19 -0.40 9.26
CA ALA A 46 5.05 0.49 9.09
C ALA A 46 5.15 1.21 7.75
N MET A 47 4.05 1.23 7.00
CA MET A 47 3.85 2.11 5.86
C MET A 47 3.05 3.32 6.32
N LEU A 48 3.64 4.51 6.25
CA LEU A 48 2.92 5.77 6.47
C LEU A 48 2.50 6.36 5.12
N ILE A 49 1.19 6.55 4.93
CA ILE A 49 0.59 7.12 3.73
C ILE A 49 -0.02 8.47 4.08
N ASP A 50 0.64 9.55 3.67
CA ASP A 50 0.11 10.89 3.90
C ASP A 50 -0.96 11.23 2.85
N GLU A 51 -2.03 11.91 3.27
CA GLU A 51 -3.13 12.39 2.45
C GLU A 51 -3.72 11.32 1.51
N ILE A 52 -4.12 10.19 2.10
CA ILE A 52 -4.54 9.00 1.34
C ILE A 52 -5.72 9.25 0.38
N ASN A 53 -6.54 10.26 0.64
CA ASN A 53 -7.65 10.67 -0.23
C ASN A 53 -7.22 11.42 -1.51
N ARG A 54 -5.95 11.80 -1.66
CA ARG A 54 -5.46 12.48 -2.89
C ARG A 54 -5.25 11.55 -4.08
N ALA A 55 -5.38 10.24 -3.86
CA ALA A 55 -5.31 9.25 -4.92
C ALA A 55 -6.56 8.36 -4.94
N ASN A 56 -6.83 7.74 -6.09
CA ASN A 56 -7.80 6.65 -6.13
C ASN A 56 -7.18 5.42 -5.46
N VAL A 57 -7.45 5.27 -4.16
CA VAL A 57 -6.85 4.24 -3.32
C VAL A 57 -7.15 2.83 -3.82
N ALA A 58 -8.35 2.61 -4.37
CA ALA A 58 -8.72 1.33 -4.95
C ALA A 58 -7.84 0.96 -6.14
N ARG A 59 -7.53 1.93 -7.00
CA ARG A 59 -6.60 1.73 -8.11
C ARG A 59 -5.16 1.55 -7.63
N VAL A 60 -4.74 2.26 -6.59
CA VAL A 60 -3.37 2.17 -6.06
C VAL A 60 -3.08 0.81 -5.43
N PHE A 61 -4.00 0.28 -4.62
CA PHE A 61 -3.84 -1.03 -4.00
C PHE A 61 -4.14 -2.20 -4.95
N GLY A 62 -4.98 -2.00 -5.97
CA GLY A 62 -5.29 -3.02 -6.96
C GLY A 62 -5.78 -4.33 -6.34
N GLU A 63 -5.13 -5.44 -6.70
CA GLU A 63 -5.40 -6.78 -6.18
C GLU A 63 -5.04 -6.95 -4.70
N LEU A 64 -4.24 -6.06 -4.11
CA LEU A 64 -3.87 -6.12 -2.70
C LEU A 64 -4.97 -5.59 -1.77
N MET A 65 -6.04 -5.02 -2.31
CA MET A 65 -7.14 -4.43 -1.55
C MET A 65 -7.68 -5.36 -0.46
N SER A 66 -7.83 -6.66 -0.74
CA SER A 66 -8.34 -7.61 0.25
C SER A 66 -7.28 -8.06 1.25
N LEU A 67 -5.99 -7.99 0.88
CA LEU A 67 -4.87 -8.48 1.68
C LEU A 67 -4.46 -7.52 2.81
N ILE A 68 -4.91 -6.27 2.77
CA ILE A 68 -4.64 -5.32 3.87
C ILE A 68 -5.50 -5.62 5.11
N GLU A 69 -6.55 -6.43 4.98
CA GLU A 69 -7.34 -6.92 6.12
C GLU A 69 -6.49 -7.83 7.02
N PRO A 70 -6.43 -7.60 8.34
CA PRO A 70 -5.54 -8.35 9.23
C PRO A 70 -5.70 -9.88 9.12
N THR A 71 -6.93 -10.39 9.06
CA THR A 71 -7.20 -11.85 9.01
C THR A 71 -6.76 -12.51 7.71
N LYS A 72 -6.61 -11.74 6.63
CA LYS A 72 -6.23 -12.20 5.29
C LYS A 72 -4.72 -12.23 5.04
N ARG A 73 -3.93 -11.76 6.01
CA ARG A 73 -2.47 -11.68 5.91
C ARG A 73 -1.79 -13.03 6.11
N ALA A 74 -0.53 -13.13 5.68
CA ALA A 74 0.26 -14.33 5.83
C ALA A 74 0.35 -14.76 7.31
N GLY A 75 0.09 -16.05 7.57
CA GLY A 75 0.15 -16.63 8.92
C GLY A 75 -1.08 -16.34 9.80
N GLN A 76 -2.17 -15.83 9.24
CA GLN A 76 -3.43 -15.56 9.95
C GLN A 76 -4.49 -16.63 9.63
N THR A 77 -5.61 -16.59 10.36
CA THR A 77 -6.65 -17.64 10.35
C THR A 77 -7.31 -17.87 8.99
N ASP A 78 -7.40 -16.84 8.16
CA ASP A 78 -8.04 -16.87 6.84
C ASP A 78 -7.08 -16.27 5.80
N SER A 79 -5.80 -16.69 5.87
CA SER A 79 -4.73 -16.15 5.03
C SER A 79 -5.06 -16.30 3.55
N LEU A 80 -4.90 -15.21 2.81
CA LEU A 80 -5.15 -15.14 1.37
C LEU A 80 -3.83 -14.80 0.65
N SER A 81 -3.69 -15.32 -0.57
CA SER A 81 -2.64 -14.94 -1.51
C SER A 81 -3.29 -14.60 -2.84
N VAL A 82 -2.74 -13.60 -3.53
CA VAL A 82 -3.15 -13.21 -4.89
C VAL A 82 -1.95 -13.31 -5.83
N ASN A 83 -2.20 -13.40 -7.13
CA ASN A 83 -1.12 -13.27 -8.11
C ASN A 83 -1.01 -11.81 -8.55
N LEU A 84 0.20 -11.26 -8.51
CA LEU A 84 0.45 -9.88 -8.92
C LEU A 84 0.22 -9.69 -10.42
N ALA A 85 -0.21 -8.48 -10.81
CA ALA A 85 -0.72 -8.22 -12.16
C ALA A 85 0.33 -8.34 -13.27
N TYR A 86 1.56 -7.89 -13.03
CA TYR A 86 2.64 -7.89 -14.02
C TYR A 86 3.57 -9.10 -13.85
N SER A 87 3.99 -9.42 -12.62
CA SER A 87 4.95 -10.51 -12.38
C SER A 87 4.30 -11.89 -12.31
N HIS A 88 2.98 -11.95 -12.13
CA HIS A 88 2.20 -13.17 -11.90
C HIS A 88 2.69 -14.01 -10.71
N GLN A 89 3.52 -13.42 -9.84
CA GLN A 89 4.02 -14.11 -8.65
C GLN A 89 2.97 -14.11 -7.55
N PRO A 90 2.85 -15.22 -6.80
CA PRO A 90 1.97 -15.26 -5.63
C PRO A 90 2.51 -14.31 -4.55
N PHE A 91 1.60 -13.49 -4.01
CA PHE A 91 1.91 -12.52 -2.99
C PHE A 91 0.84 -12.49 -1.89
N SER A 92 1.30 -12.32 -0.65
CA SER A 92 0.47 -12.08 0.53
C SER A 92 1.17 -11.03 1.41
N VAL A 93 0.37 -10.18 2.07
CA VAL A 93 0.90 -9.15 2.97
C VAL A 93 1.36 -9.81 4.28
N PRO A 94 2.59 -9.56 4.76
CA PRO A 94 3.07 -10.09 6.02
C PRO A 94 2.26 -9.56 7.23
N SER A 95 2.12 -10.38 8.27
CA SER A 95 1.39 -10.00 9.48
C SER A 95 2.10 -8.93 10.33
N ASN A 96 3.41 -8.75 10.15
CA ASN A 96 4.24 -7.74 10.83
C ASN A 96 4.31 -6.38 10.11
N VAL A 97 3.43 -6.11 9.14
CA VAL A 97 3.34 -4.81 8.44
C VAL A 97 2.11 -4.03 8.89
N ASP A 98 2.29 -2.83 9.40
CA ASP A 98 1.21 -1.90 9.73
C ASP A 98 1.05 -0.84 8.62
N ILE A 99 -0.18 -0.36 8.41
CA ILE A 99 -0.45 0.73 7.47
C ILE A 99 -1.12 1.85 8.27
N TYR A 100 -0.44 2.98 8.35
CA TYR A 100 -0.96 4.21 8.94
C TYR A 100 -1.21 5.20 7.82
N ALA A 101 -2.34 5.88 7.87
CA ALA A 101 -2.70 6.85 6.85
C ALA A 101 -3.27 8.11 7.49
N THR A 102 -2.92 9.27 6.91
CA THR A 102 -3.55 10.54 7.25
C THR A 102 -4.59 10.87 6.17
N MET A 103 -5.60 11.65 6.55
CA MET A 103 -6.63 12.11 5.63
C MET A 103 -7.07 13.52 6.04
N ASN A 104 -7.13 14.43 5.07
CA ASN A 104 -7.83 15.69 5.27
C ASN A 104 -9.32 15.50 4.95
N SER A 105 -10.18 15.52 5.96
CA SER A 105 -11.62 15.28 5.82
C SER A 105 -12.41 16.47 5.27
N GLN A 106 -11.82 17.67 5.22
CA GLN A 106 -12.49 18.90 4.79
C GLN A 106 -12.29 19.21 3.31
N ASP A 107 -11.35 18.52 2.65
CA ASP A 107 -11.05 18.79 1.25
C ASP A 107 -11.99 18.00 0.32
N HIS A 108 -13.04 18.69 -0.13
CA HIS A 108 -14.04 18.18 -1.06
C HIS A 108 -13.52 17.99 -2.50
N SER A 109 -12.29 18.43 -2.82
CA SER A 109 -11.68 18.22 -4.13
C SER A 109 -11.10 16.82 -4.35
N LEU A 110 -11.10 16.00 -3.28
CA LEU A 110 -10.42 14.72 -3.22
C LEU A 110 -11.36 13.55 -3.52
N ALA A 111 -10.81 12.44 -4.02
CA ALA A 111 -11.59 11.28 -4.38
C ALA A 111 -12.26 10.70 -3.12
N PRO A 112 -13.59 10.49 -3.10
CA PRO A 112 -14.25 9.92 -1.95
C PRO A 112 -13.70 8.51 -1.70
N LEU A 113 -13.33 8.25 -0.45
CA LEU A 113 -12.86 6.92 -0.05
C LEU A 113 -14.03 5.93 -0.10
N ASP A 114 -13.92 4.90 -0.93
CA ASP A 114 -14.95 3.87 -1.07
C ASP A 114 -15.21 3.18 0.29
N ILE A 115 -16.48 2.86 0.54
CA ILE A 115 -16.97 2.06 1.68
C ILE A 115 -16.15 0.78 1.83
N ALA A 116 -15.80 0.11 0.73
CA ALA A 116 -15.00 -1.10 0.77
C ALA A 116 -13.64 -0.86 1.43
N PHE A 117 -12.94 0.22 1.07
CA PHE A 117 -11.64 0.55 1.67
C PHE A 117 -11.81 0.99 3.12
N ARG A 118 -12.82 1.81 3.43
CA ARG A 118 -13.10 2.27 4.80
C ARG A 118 -13.30 1.12 5.78
N ARG A 119 -13.87 -0.01 5.38
CA ARG A 119 -14.06 -1.17 6.28
C ARG A 119 -12.76 -1.85 6.70
N ARG A 120 -11.63 -1.52 6.07
CA ARG A 120 -10.31 -2.14 6.28
C ARG A 120 -9.40 -1.31 7.17
N PHE A 121 -9.84 -0.11 7.54
CA PHE A 121 -9.11 0.81 8.39
C PHE A 121 -9.94 1.15 9.63
N GLU A 122 -9.25 1.32 10.74
CA GLU A 122 -9.78 2.02 11.89
C GLU A 122 -9.60 3.53 11.66
N PHE A 123 -10.66 4.31 11.91
CA PHE A 123 -10.64 5.76 11.72
C PHE A 123 -10.56 6.46 13.06
N ILE A 124 -9.49 7.23 13.25
CA ILE A 124 -9.27 8.06 14.45
C ILE A 124 -9.43 9.51 14.05
N GLU A 125 -10.41 10.20 14.65
CA GLU A 125 -10.64 11.62 14.40
C GLU A 125 -9.64 12.47 15.22
N CYS A 126 -8.74 13.17 14.53
CA CYS A 126 -7.78 14.08 15.15
C CYS A 126 -8.33 15.51 15.12
N ARG A 127 -8.98 15.93 16.21
CA ARG A 127 -9.50 17.31 16.33
C ARG A 127 -8.37 18.29 16.65
N PRO A 128 -8.44 19.54 16.15
CA PRO A 128 -7.53 20.59 16.58
C PRO A 128 -7.63 20.78 18.10
N GLN A 129 -6.51 21.13 18.73
CA GLN A 129 -6.42 21.39 20.17
C GLN A 129 -6.11 22.88 20.38
N PRO A 130 -7.13 23.78 20.38
CA PRO A 130 -6.91 25.22 20.52
C PRO A 130 -6.16 25.61 21.79
N GLN A 131 -6.22 24.76 22.82
CA GLN A 131 -5.53 24.97 24.10
C GLN A 131 -3.99 24.99 23.95
N LEU A 132 -3.45 24.47 22.85
CA LEU A 132 -2.02 24.51 22.55
C LEU A 132 -1.55 25.86 21.97
N LEU A 133 -2.48 26.76 21.61
CA LEU A 133 -2.16 28.02 20.92
C LEU A 133 -1.78 29.18 21.87
N GLY A 134 -1.96 29.02 23.20
CA GLY A 134 -1.68 30.06 24.19
C GLY A 134 -2.84 31.02 24.40
#